data_AF-A0AAT9I2V3-F1
#
_entry.id   AF-A0AAT9I2V3-F1
#
_cell.length_a   1.000
_cell.length_b   1.000
_cell.length_c   1.000
_cell.angle_alpha   90.00
_cell.angle_beta   90.00
_cell.angle_gamma   90.00
#
_symmetry.space_group_name_H-M   'P 1'
#
loop_
_entity.id
_entity.type
_entity.pdbx_description
1 polymer ?
#
loop_
_entity_poly.entity_id
_entity_poly.type
_entity_poly.pdbx_seq_one_letter_code
_entity_poly.pdbx_strand_id
1 'polypeptide(L)'
;MGDDKFLKKSAIGIEGYAGPVEFNNITLEQSVGNHHYFSFLWRPGGVINNLSYQRHIVESYIGKGISISFDDFRFKGLITSIAVMEGDGATTGFQVSGVSPTILLDDVPQSSSYYQQSLQNVIQGALKDASSSLLKTQIVPGYKKPLPYCVQYNETDFDFLARVSARYGEWMYYDGNTLVIGDIQKKEVKLTKDVTLHNLKTVAAVTPQRINYVSYDAMKASPLSEKSQKAESGSHPLMQLSMSASDDLYSANSSKQTFIHHGYTSDELKQVKELQTKVTSAAFVKVSGISQVPVMPAQRISIASDSSQSAYTVISCTHFASGPGNYHCSFTAIPADVKVPPYSNPHLVPKADIQSALVKDNNDPEKLGRVRVQFFWQTQNELSPWLRQASPAAGGGTGFHFVPEVGEEVVVGFEGGNAEMPFVLGSKFNGKSKSGYGDAQNNMKAIKTRSGNLIQLDDNSGSVTVTDKNGSTMIMDGSGNITVQSQTLVTVKTDDKIVVDAPNKIEFISKEIHLKGSQKVIIGEGAAKITVDNSANKIVSNADKIHATAQTLHELKSNANMKMKAEHHETTGNTKVTINSTEIKVNGQATTDIKGGMINLNC
;
A
#
# COMPACT_ATOMS: atom_id res chain seq x y z
N MET A 1 41.71 47.66 41.87
CA MET A 1 41.67 46.45 41.00
C MET A 1 40.82 45.41 41.70
N GLY A 2 39.62 45.13 41.18
CA GLY A 2 38.71 44.14 41.75
C GLY A 2 37.35 44.18 41.06
N ASP A 3 37.00 43.06 40.45
CA ASP A 3 35.68 42.65 39.90
C ASP A 3 35.19 43.22 38.57
N ASP A 4 35.86 42.78 37.51
CA ASP A 4 35.42 42.76 36.11
C ASP A 4 34.33 41.66 35.86
N LYS A 5 33.41 41.48 36.82
CA LYS A 5 32.42 40.37 36.86
C LYS A 5 31.11 40.65 36.12
N PHE A 6 30.91 41.84 35.57
CA PHE A 6 29.62 42.25 35.00
C PHE A 6 29.60 42.44 33.47
N LEU A 7 30.72 42.27 32.78
CA LEU A 7 30.72 42.28 31.32
C LEU A 7 30.40 40.88 30.81
N LYS A 8 29.14 40.65 30.42
CA LYS A 8 28.74 39.45 29.68
C LYS A 8 29.59 39.35 28.42
N LYS A 9 30.39 38.28 28.32
CA LYS A 9 31.34 38.11 27.22
C LYS A 9 30.64 37.39 26.08
N SER A 10 30.31 38.15 25.03
CA SER A 10 29.95 37.60 23.73
C SER A 10 31.22 37.40 22.92
N ALA A 11 31.42 36.22 22.33
CA ALA A 11 32.60 35.94 21.52
C ALA A 11 32.27 35.01 20.35
N ILE A 12 33.07 35.12 19.29
CA ILE A 12 33.00 34.28 18.10
C ILE A 12 34.38 33.68 17.85
N GLY A 13 34.41 32.40 17.49
CA GLY A 13 35.59 31.72 16.94
C GLY A 13 35.25 31.14 15.58
N ILE A 14 36.10 31.39 14.58
CA ILE A 14 35.96 30.83 13.22
C ILE A 14 37.07 29.81 13.01
N GLU A 15 36.71 28.62 12.53
CA GLU A 15 37.67 27.55 12.24
C GLU A 15 38.73 28.04 11.24
N GLY A 16 40.01 27.88 11.60
CA GLY A 16 41.13 28.32 10.76
C GLY A 16 41.47 29.81 10.85
N TYR A 17 40.77 30.61 11.66
CA TYR A 17 41.12 32.00 11.95
C TYR A 17 41.74 32.12 13.34
N ALA A 18 43.01 32.54 13.41
CA ALA A 18 43.76 32.64 14.65
C ALA A 18 43.58 33.98 15.40
N GLY A 19 43.02 35.00 14.74
CA GLY A 19 42.83 36.33 15.32
C GLY A 19 41.56 36.46 16.16
N PRO A 20 41.41 37.56 16.93
CA PRO A 20 40.13 37.90 17.55
C PRO A 20 39.11 38.22 16.46
N VAL A 21 37.89 37.68 16.61
CA VAL A 21 36.77 37.98 15.70
C VAL A 21 36.06 39.23 16.23
N GLU A 22 36.37 40.37 15.62
CA GLU A 22 35.64 41.61 15.89
C GLU A 22 34.31 41.61 15.15
N PHE A 23 33.21 41.64 15.90
CA PHE A 23 31.87 41.56 15.35
C PHE A 23 30.98 42.72 15.80
N ASN A 24 29.96 43.00 15.01
CA ASN A 24 28.82 43.83 15.38
C ASN A 24 27.52 43.10 15.03
N ASN A 25 26.46 43.39 15.80
CA ASN A 25 25.09 42.94 15.55
C ASN A 25 24.97 41.43 15.33
N ILE A 26 25.43 40.62 16.29
CA ILE A 26 25.15 39.18 16.24
C ILE A 26 23.66 38.98 16.42
N THR A 27 23.08 38.19 15.53
CA THR A 27 21.76 37.59 15.70
C THR A 27 21.91 36.08 15.59
N LEU A 28 21.36 35.34 16.55
CA LEU A 28 21.23 33.88 16.49
C LEU A 28 19.77 33.50 16.75
N GLU A 29 19.10 32.98 15.73
CA GLU A 29 17.71 32.54 15.76
C GLU A 29 17.64 31.03 15.90
N GLN A 30 16.90 30.58 16.92
CA GLN A 30 16.75 29.17 17.24
C GLN A 30 15.28 28.85 17.49
N SER A 31 14.82 27.71 17.00
CA SER A 31 13.47 27.21 17.29
C SER A 31 13.44 25.69 17.25
N VAL A 32 12.40 25.11 17.88
CA VAL A 32 12.15 23.67 17.77
C VAL A 32 11.65 23.34 16.36
N GLY A 33 12.07 22.19 15.81
CA GLY A 33 11.65 21.66 14.52
C GLY A 33 12.19 22.40 13.29
N ASN A 34 13.17 23.30 13.45
CA ASN A 34 13.75 24.07 12.34
C ASN A 34 15.27 24.15 12.46
N HIS A 35 15.92 24.49 11.35
CA HIS A 35 17.32 24.93 11.37
C HIS A 35 17.48 26.20 12.20
N HIS A 36 18.68 26.39 12.75
CA HIS A 36 19.03 27.59 13.50
C HIS A 36 19.94 28.46 12.65
N TYR A 37 19.69 29.75 12.64
CA TYR A 37 20.36 30.69 11.76
C TYR A 37 21.14 31.70 12.57
N PHE A 38 22.35 32.02 12.14
CA PHE A 38 23.13 33.10 12.74
C PHE A 38 23.56 34.09 11.68
N SER A 39 23.75 35.34 12.10
CA SER A 39 24.39 36.36 11.28
C SER A 39 25.11 37.39 12.15
N PHE A 40 26.16 37.99 11.61
CA PHE A 40 26.88 39.10 12.23
C PHE A 40 27.74 39.85 11.21
N LEU A 41 28.04 41.10 11.49
CA LEU A 41 29.00 41.88 10.72
C LEU A 41 30.40 41.63 11.27
N TRP A 42 31.27 41.01 10.47
CA TRP A 42 32.67 40.75 10.80
C TRP A 42 33.59 41.82 10.22
N ARG A 43 34.53 42.31 11.03
CA ARG A 43 35.63 43.20 10.60
C ARG A 43 36.97 42.52 10.88
N PRO A 44 37.49 41.68 9.97
CA PRO A 44 38.82 41.10 10.14
C PRO A 44 39.86 42.21 10.08
N GLY A 45 40.88 42.15 10.95
CA GLY A 45 41.98 43.12 10.93
C GLY A 45 42.69 43.10 9.57
N GLY A 46 42.79 44.25 8.89
CA GLY A 46 43.42 44.36 7.56
C GLY A 46 42.80 45.45 6.67
N VAL A 47 43.31 45.60 5.44
CA VAL A 47 42.78 46.55 4.45
C VAL A 47 41.62 45.90 3.67
N ILE A 48 40.41 46.06 4.19
CA ILE A 48 39.19 45.43 3.66
C ILE A 48 38.72 45.94 2.29
N ASN A 49 39.26 47.06 1.80
CA ASN A 49 38.95 47.62 0.47
C ASN A 49 39.69 46.90 -0.69
N ASN A 50 40.54 45.92 -0.41
CA ASN A 50 41.30 45.19 -1.43
C ASN A 50 40.53 43.96 -1.92
N LEU A 51 40.22 43.89 -3.23
CA LEU A 51 39.49 42.77 -3.85
C LEU A 51 40.16 41.40 -3.64
N SER A 52 41.50 41.32 -3.72
CA SER A 52 42.24 40.07 -3.47
C SER A 52 42.12 39.63 -2.01
N TYR A 53 42.12 40.58 -1.07
CA TYR A 53 41.90 40.29 0.35
C TYR A 53 40.46 39.83 0.61
N GLN A 54 39.46 40.51 0.03
CA GLN A 54 38.06 40.11 0.11
C GLN A 54 37.84 38.69 -0.42
N ARG A 55 38.40 38.39 -1.60
CA ARG A 55 38.36 37.04 -2.18
C ARG A 55 38.99 36.01 -1.24
N HIS A 56 40.16 36.30 -0.68
CA HIS A 56 40.83 35.41 0.27
C HIS A 56 39.99 35.12 1.51
N ILE A 57 39.33 36.14 2.08
CA ILE A 57 38.40 35.96 3.21
C ILE A 57 37.27 35.00 2.83
N VAL A 58 36.62 35.21 1.69
CA VAL A 58 35.52 34.35 1.25
C VAL A 58 36.02 32.92 1.02
N GLU A 59 37.09 32.73 0.24
CA GLU A 59 37.66 31.41 -0.07
C GLU A 59 38.13 30.64 1.16
N SER A 60 38.62 31.35 2.19
CA SER A 60 39.18 30.71 3.40
C SER A 60 38.12 30.26 4.39
N TYR A 61 36.98 30.95 4.46
CA TYR A 61 36.02 30.80 5.56
C TYR A 61 34.61 30.38 5.14
N ILE A 62 34.23 30.47 3.86
CA ILE A 62 32.96 29.90 3.39
C ILE A 62 32.94 28.38 3.64
N GLY A 63 31.85 27.85 4.18
CA GLY A 63 31.71 26.43 4.55
C GLY A 63 32.43 26.00 5.83
N LYS A 64 33.16 26.89 6.50
CA LYS A 64 33.88 26.56 7.75
C LYS A 64 32.97 26.56 8.97
N GLY A 65 33.41 25.83 10.01
CA GLY A 65 32.76 25.84 11.32
C GLY A 65 32.94 27.16 12.06
N ILE A 66 31.93 27.53 12.84
CA ILE A 66 31.96 28.68 13.75
C ILE A 66 31.49 28.25 15.14
N SER A 67 32.00 28.91 16.17
CA SER A 67 31.46 28.85 17.53
C SER A 67 31.04 30.24 17.99
N ILE A 68 29.80 30.40 18.43
CA ILE A 68 29.27 31.63 19.04
C ILE A 68 29.04 31.35 20.53
N SER A 69 29.48 32.26 21.37
CA SER A 69 29.29 32.17 22.82
C SER A 69 28.61 33.41 23.39
N PHE A 70 27.63 33.18 24.27
CA PHE A 70 27.04 34.19 25.14
C PHE A 70 27.20 33.70 26.59
N ASP A 71 28.14 34.26 27.35
CA ASP A 71 28.49 33.78 28.69
C ASP A 71 28.85 32.28 28.72
N ASP A 72 28.01 31.42 29.32
CA ASP A 72 28.18 29.96 29.38
C ASP A 72 27.53 29.23 28.19
N PHE A 73 26.66 29.90 27.44
CA PHE A 73 26.01 29.31 26.28
C PHE A 73 26.99 29.21 25.11
N ARG A 74 26.91 28.11 24.36
CA ARG A 74 27.76 27.83 23.20
C ARG A 74 26.89 27.30 22.07
N PHE A 75 27.09 27.85 20.88
CA PHE A 75 26.46 27.42 19.64
C PHE A 75 27.54 27.13 18.60
N LYS A 76 27.42 25.99 17.91
CA LYS A 76 28.22 25.65 16.74
C LYS A 76 27.39 25.76 15.47
N GLY A 77 27.97 26.34 14.44
CA GLY A 77 27.33 26.52 13.14
C GLY A 77 28.30 26.29 11.99
N LEU A 78 27.77 26.39 10.78
CA LEU A 78 28.51 26.39 9.53
C LEU A 78 28.24 27.69 8.79
N ILE A 79 29.28 28.32 8.28
CA ILE A 79 29.17 29.54 7.46
C ILE A 79 28.65 29.15 6.08
N THR A 80 27.44 29.59 5.72
CA THR A 80 26.83 29.31 4.41
C THR A 80 26.84 30.50 3.47
N SER A 81 27.08 31.71 4.00
CA SER A 81 27.18 32.93 3.19
C SER A 81 28.15 33.94 3.82
N ILE A 82 28.94 34.59 2.97
CA ILE A 82 29.77 35.73 3.32
C ILE A 82 29.53 36.80 2.24
N ALA A 83 28.90 37.91 2.63
CA ALA A 83 28.70 39.05 1.74
C ALA A 83 29.69 40.18 2.08
N VAL A 84 30.29 40.78 1.06
CA VAL A 84 31.13 41.97 1.21
C VAL A 84 30.20 43.18 1.30
N MET A 85 30.28 43.95 2.38
CA MET A 85 29.40 45.10 2.62
C MET A 85 30.10 46.40 2.23
N GLU A 86 29.47 47.21 1.39
CA GLU A 86 29.94 48.54 1.02
C GLU A 86 29.03 49.63 1.63
N GLY A 87 29.62 50.74 2.04
CA GLY A 87 28.94 51.93 2.54
C GLY A 87 29.77 53.16 2.23
N ASP A 88 29.14 54.22 1.72
CA ASP A 88 29.77 55.51 1.41
C ASP A 88 31.06 55.41 0.58
N GLY A 89 31.12 54.44 -0.35
CA GLY A 89 32.27 54.24 -1.26
C GLY A 89 33.43 53.42 -0.70
N ALA A 90 33.28 52.80 0.48
CA ALA A 90 34.27 51.90 1.07
C ALA A 90 33.64 50.61 1.63
N THR A 91 34.42 49.53 1.70
CA THR A 91 34.02 48.30 2.37
C THR A 91 33.93 48.56 3.88
N THR A 92 32.78 48.22 4.47
CA THR A 92 32.49 48.44 5.90
C THR A 92 32.63 47.18 6.75
N GLY A 93 32.73 46.00 6.11
CA GLY A 93 32.95 44.70 6.73
C GLY A 93 32.41 43.55 5.86
N PHE A 94 32.34 42.37 6.47
CA PHE A 94 31.78 41.16 5.86
C PHE A 94 30.54 40.75 6.64
N GLN A 95 29.37 40.69 5.99
CA GLN A 95 28.18 40.11 6.60
C GLN A 95 28.30 38.59 6.50
N VAL A 96 28.59 37.95 7.64
CA VAL A 96 28.70 36.50 7.74
C VAL A 96 27.35 35.95 8.19
N SER A 97 26.82 34.97 7.48
CA SER A 97 25.60 34.26 7.85
C SER A 97 25.80 32.75 7.72
N GLY A 98 25.06 32.00 8.53
CA GLY A 98 25.17 30.55 8.51
C GLY A 98 24.08 29.85 9.28
N VAL A 99 24.19 28.54 9.30
CA VAL A 99 23.14 27.64 9.77
C VAL A 99 23.75 26.63 10.76
N SER A 100 22.96 26.08 11.67
CA SER A 100 23.35 24.90 12.44
C SER A 100 23.80 23.76 11.51
N PRO A 101 24.67 22.84 11.96
CA PRO A 101 25.10 21.68 11.16
C PRO A 101 23.96 20.78 10.66
N THR A 102 22.73 20.98 11.13
CA THR A 102 21.53 20.34 10.58
C THR A 102 21.29 20.66 9.11
N ILE A 103 21.86 21.75 8.56
CA ILE A 103 21.81 22.05 7.12
C ILE A 103 22.43 20.95 6.25
N LEU A 104 23.30 20.12 6.82
CA LEU A 104 23.86 18.95 6.15
C LEU A 104 22.80 17.86 5.86
N LEU A 105 21.61 17.98 6.46
CA LEU A 105 20.47 17.09 6.22
C LEU A 105 19.55 17.57 5.09
N ASP A 106 19.79 18.78 4.56
CA ASP A 106 19.10 19.34 3.38
C ASP A 106 19.82 18.98 2.07
N ASP A 107 20.33 17.75 1.98
CA ASP A 107 20.82 17.22 0.71
C ASP A 107 19.64 16.96 -0.26
N VAL A 108 19.94 16.45 -1.46
CA VAL A 108 18.93 16.17 -2.49
C VAL A 108 17.80 15.29 -1.92
N PRO A 109 16.52 15.66 -2.17
CA PRO A 109 15.39 14.86 -1.72
C PRO A 109 15.49 13.41 -2.17
N GLN A 110 15.25 12.48 -1.23
CA GLN A 110 15.40 11.05 -1.45
C GLN A 110 14.14 10.27 -1.04
N SER A 111 14.15 8.98 -1.36
CA SER A 111 13.05 8.08 -1.02
C SER A 111 13.56 6.80 -0.34
N SER A 112 12.98 6.49 0.82
CA SER A 112 13.33 5.35 1.66
C SER A 112 12.08 4.79 2.32
N SER A 113 12.08 3.51 2.66
CA SER A 113 10.93 2.87 3.30
C SER A 113 11.32 2.03 4.51
N TYR A 114 10.45 2.02 5.52
CA TYR A 114 10.67 1.33 6.78
C TYR A 114 9.43 0.55 7.17
N TYR A 115 9.54 -0.78 7.19
CA TYR A 115 8.44 -1.69 7.52
C TYR A 115 8.62 -2.30 8.91
N GLN A 116 7.59 -2.15 9.76
CA GLN A 116 7.58 -2.70 11.14
C GLN A 116 8.80 -2.30 12.00
N GLN A 117 9.27 -1.06 11.88
CA GLN A 117 10.42 -0.56 12.64
C GLN A 117 9.99 0.43 13.74
N SER A 118 10.81 0.58 14.79
CA SER A 118 10.60 1.62 15.80
C SER A 118 10.91 3.01 15.20
N LEU A 119 10.28 4.07 15.72
CA LEU A 119 10.57 5.45 15.29
C LEU A 119 12.07 5.80 15.43
N GLN A 120 12.72 5.28 16.47
CA GLN A 120 14.16 5.45 16.65
C GLN A 120 14.96 4.85 15.49
N ASN A 121 14.65 3.61 15.07
CA ASN A 121 15.34 2.96 13.96
C ASN A 121 15.07 3.65 12.62
N VAL A 122 13.83 4.14 12.42
CA VAL A 122 13.47 4.93 11.23
C VAL A 122 14.33 6.20 11.13
N ILE A 123 14.39 6.99 12.20
CA ILE A 123 15.19 8.21 12.26
C ILE A 123 16.68 7.91 12.08
N GLN A 124 17.20 6.89 12.75
CA GLN A 124 18.60 6.47 12.60
C GLN A 124 18.92 5.96 11.20
N GLY A 125 17.95 5.32 10.53
CA GLY A 125 18.06 4.87 9.16
C GLY A 125 18.24 6.03 8.19
N ALA A 126 17.44 7.09 8.31
CA ALA A 126 17.58 8.31 7.49
C ALA A 126 18.93 9.01 7.74
N LEU A 127 19.42 8.99 8.97
CA LEU A 127 20.69 9.63 9.33
C LEU A 127 21.95 8.81 8.98
N LYS A 128 21.81 7.61 8.41
CA LYS A 128 22.93 6.68 8.22
C LYS A 128 24.02 7.26 7.32
N ASP A 129 23.62 7.91 6.24
CA ASP A 129 24.53 8.47 5.24
C ASP A 129 24.95 9.92 5.58
N ALA A 130 24.18 10.58 6.47
CA ALA A 130 24.45 11.93 6.97
C ALA A 130 25.53 12.00 8.07
N SER A 131 26.25 10.90 8.34
CA SER A 131 27.25 10.82 9.43
C SER A 131 28.51 11.65 9.14
N SER A 132 28.42 12.95 9.37
CA SER A 132 29.57 13.87 9.39
C SER A 132 30.11 14.03 10.81
N SER A 133 31.40 14.30 10.95
CA SER A 133 31.99 14.74 12.23
C SER A 133 31.42 16.07 12.74
N LEU A 134 30.72 16.80 11.87
CA LEU A 134 30.18 18.15 12.12
C LEU A 134 28.78 18.11 12.77
N LEU A 135 27.98 17.07 12.52
CA LEU A 135 26.65 16.91 13.09
C LEU A 135 26.62 15.77 14.11
N LYS A 136 26.53 16.12 15.40
CA LYS A 136 26.25 15.15 16.46
C LYS A 136 24.75 14.98 16.62
N THR A 137 24.30 13.75 16.87
CA THR A 137 22.88 13.44 17.03
C THR A 137 22.62 12.64 18.32
N GLN A 138 21.52 12.93 19.01
CA GLN A 138 20.99 12.17 20.12
C GLN A 138 19.52 11.85 19.87
N ILE A 139 19.24 10.60 19.48
CA ILE A 139 17.93 10.15 19.03
C ILE A 139 17.34 9.20 20.07
N VAL A 140 16.44 9.71 20.91
CA VAL A 140 15.74 8.93 21.94
C VAL A 140 14.25 9.35 21.95
N PRO A 141 13.47 8.99 20.92
CA PRO A 141 12.07 9.40 20.82
C PRO A 141 11.22 8.77 21.93
N GLY A 142 10.20 9.49 22.39
CA GLY A 142 9.22 9.03 23.38
C GLY A 142 8.28 7.96 22.83
N TYR A 143 7.98 7.98 21.53
CA TYR A 143 7.13 7.02 20.85
C TYR A 143 7.84 5.66 20.69
N LYS A 144 7.27 4.61 21.31
CA LYS A 144 7.89 3.27 21.38
C LYS A 144 7.23 2.19 20.54
N LYS A 145 6.00 2.39 20.06
CA LYS A 145 5.33 1.37 19.25
C LYS A 145 6.05 1.22 17.89
N PRO A 146 6.13 0.01 17.31
CA PRO A 146 6.59 -0.15 15.94
C PRO A 146 5.64 0.56 14.98
N LEU A 147 6.20 1.24 13.99
CA LEU A 147 5.45 1.85 12.90
C LEU A 147 5.13 0.76 11.87
N PRO A 148 3.86 0.55 11.49
CA PRO A 148 3.53 -0.48 10.51
C PRO A 148 4.24 -0.27 9.18
N TYR A 149 4.25 0.95 8.69
CA TYR A 149 4.98 1.37 7.50
C TYR A 149 5.24 2.87 7.54
N CYS A 150 6.48 3.29 7.35
CA CYS A 150 6.88 4.68 7.27
C CYS A 150 7.69 4.90 6.00
N VAL A 151 7.43 6.01 5.31
CA VAL A 151 8.06 6.32 4.03
C VAL A 151 8.63 7.73 4.07
N GLN A 152 9.89 7.87 3.68
CA GLN A 152 10.47 9.12 3.19
C GLN A 152 10.26 9.12 1.68
N TYR A 153 9.54 10.09 1.13
CA TYR A 153 9.23 10.11 -0.31
C TYR A 153 9.49 11.49 -0.88
N ASN A 154 10.57 11.61 -1.66
CA ASN A 154 11.06 12.87 -2.23
C ASN A 154 11.20 13.98 -1.17
N GLU A 155 11.79 13.64 -0.04
CA GLU A 155 12.06 14.56 1.08
C GLU A 155 13.55 14.58 1.39
N THR A 156 14.08 15.74 1.79
CA THR A 156 15.40 15.80 2.42
C THR A 156 15.36 15.03 3.74
N ASP A 157 16.52 14.68 4.30
CA ASP A 157 16.54 14.03 5.61
C ASP A 157 16.01 14.97 6.69
N PHE A 158 16.29 16.28 6.59
CA PHE A 158 15.75 17.25 7.53
C PHE A 158 14.21 17.30 7.47
N ASP A 159 13.63 17.43 6.28
CA ASP A 159 12.19 17.50 6.08
C ASP A 159 11.51 16.21 6.58
N PHE A 160 12.11 15.06 6.28
CA PHE A 160 11.65 13.77 6.79
C PHE A 160 11.64 13.74 8.32
N LEU A 161 12.75 14.12 8.96
CA LEU A 161 12.88 14.15 10.43
C LEU A 161 11.91 15.14 11.07
N ALA A 162 11.75 16.33 10.49
CA ALA A 162 10.82 17.35 10.96
C ALA A 162 9.37 16.83 10.86
N ARG A 163 8.99 16.22 9.74
CA ARG A 163 7.67 15.64 9.53
C ARG A 163 7.37 14.51 10.50
N VAL A 164 8.26 13.53 10.65
CA VAL A 164 8.01 12.39 11.55
C VAL A 164 8.02 12.83 13.01
N SER A 165 8.90 13.76 13.39
CA SER A 165 8.91 14.33 14.75
C SER A 165 7.61 15.06 15.05
N ALA A 166 7.10 15.86 14.10
CA ALA A 166 5.81 16.54 14.22
C ALA A 166 4.64 15.54 14.30
N ARG A 167 4.65 14.48 13.49
CA ARG A 167 3.55 13.49 13.46
C ARG A 167 3.46 12.62 14.70
N TYR A 168 4.60 12.36 15.36
CA TYR A 168 4.63 11.54 16.58
C TYR A 168 4.77 12.37 17.87
N GLY A 169 4.85 13.70 17.76
CA GLY A 169 4.90 14.61 18.91
C GLY A 169 6.25 14.65 19.63
N GLU A 170 7.34 14.40 18.89
CA GLU A 170 8.71 14.38 19.41
C GLU A 170 9.35 15.76 19.37
N TRP A 171 10.09 16.13 20.42
CA TRP A 171 10.86 17.38 20.43
C TRP A 171 12.12 17.23 19.59
N MET A 172 12.21 17.98 18.51
CA MET A 172 13.36 18.07 17.62
C MET A 172 13.98 19.46 17.78
N TYR A 173 15.25 19.53 18.15
CA TYR A 173 15.97 20.80 18.31
C TYR A 173 17.47 20.59 18.26
N TYR A 174 18.21 21.64 17.94
CA TYR A 174 19.66 21.68 18.06
C TYR A 174 20.05 22.41 19.35
N ASP A 175 20.78 21.75 20.26
CA ASP A 175 21.13 22.34 21.56
C ASP A 175 22.35 23.30 21.51
N GLY A 176 22.85 23.59 20.31
CA GLY A 176 24.09 24.33 20.08
C GLY A 176 25.30 23.42 19.80
N ASN A 177 25.18 22.11 19.99
CA ASN A 177 26.22 21.13 19.64
C ASN A 177 25.66 19.83 19.04
N THR A 178 24.47 19.41 19.45
CA THR A 178 23.84 18.12 19.14
C THR A 178 22.40 18.35 18.64
N LEU A 179 22.02 17.68 17.55
CA LEU A 179 20.63 17.53 17.15
C LEU A 179 19.97 16.48 18.06
N VAL A 180 18.96 16.91 18.81
CA VAL A 180 18.21 16.06 19.74
C VAL A 180 16.83 15.81 19.17
N ILE A 181 16.40 14.54 19.16
CA ILE A 181 15.01 14.15 18.92
C ILE A 181 14.52 13.30 20.09
N GLY A 182 13.48 13.76 20.79
CA GLY A 182 12.88 13.09 21.93
C GLY A 182 12.60 14.02 23.11
N ASP A 183 13.38 13.89 24.18
CA ASP A 183 13.21 14.65 25.42
C ASP A 183 13.70 16.11 25.33
N ILE A 184 13.09 16.97 26.14
CA ILE A 184 13.52 18.35 26.38
C ILE A 184 14.83 18.42 27.20
N GLN A 185 15.46 19.59 27.27
CA GLN A 185 16.69 19.78 28.03
C GLN A 185 16.46 19.63 29.55
N LYS A 186 17.42 19.00 30.22
CA LYS A 186 17.35 18.71 31.67
C LYS A 186 17.67 19.91 32.56
N LYS A 187 18.54 20.81 32.11
CA LYS A 187 18.88 22.03 32.86
C LYS A 187 17.61 22.87 33.02
N GLU A 188 17.48 23.64 34.08
CA GLU A 188 16.42 24.66 34.21
C GLU A 188 17.07 26.03 34.36
N VAL A 189 16.52 27.06 33.69
CA VAL A 189 16.95 28.46 33.84
C VAL A 189 15.90 29.23 34.63
N LYS A 190 16.32 29.87 35.72
CA LYS A 190 15.45 30.74 36.52
C LYS A 190 15.52 32.16 35.98
N LEU A 191 14.34 32.73 35.70
CA LEU A 191 14.18 34.10 35.27
C LEU A 191 13.39 34.88 36.32
N THR A 192 13.92 36.01 36.77
CA THR A 192 13.27 36.90 37.73
C THR A 192 12.74 38.11 36.98
N LYS A 193 11.44 38.36 37.10
CA LYS A 193 10.79 39.52 36.48
C LYS A 193 11.48 40.81 36.93
N ASP A 194 11.66 41.75 36.00
CA ASP A 194 12.26 43.07 36.20
C ASP A 194 13.75 43.05 36.59
N VAL A 195 14.38 41.87 36.71
CA VAL A 195 15.82 41.69 36.97
C VAL A 195 16.51 41.03 35.79
N THR A 196 16.14 39.78 35.47
CA THR A 196 16.70 39.03 34.34
C THR A 196 15.71 38.84 33.21
N LEU A 197 14.46 39.28 33.40
CA LEU A 197 13.36 39.17 32.44
C LEU A 197 12.60 40.49 32.34
N HIS A 198 12.46 40.99 31.12
CA HIS A 198 11.70 42.21 30.80
C HIS A 198 10.67 41.93 29.71
N ASN A 199 9.73 42.85 29.52
CA ASN A 199 8.71 42.80 28.45
C ASN A 199 7.93 41.47 28.40
N LEU A 200 7.59 40.92 29.56
CA LEU A 200 6.82 39.68 29.65
C LEU A 200 5.42 39.87 29.06
N LYS A 201 5.09 39.07 28.05
CA LYS A 201 3.80 39.04 27.37
C LYS A 201 3.23 37.61 27.44
N THR A 202 2.02 37.49 27.98
CA THR A 202 1.26 36.24 28.00
C THR A 202 0.08 36.36 27.05
N VAL A 203 -0.09 35.38 26.17
CA VAL A 203 -1.17 35.30 25.20
C VAL A 203 -1.99 34.06 25.48
N ALA A 204 -3.30 34.25 25.64
CA ALA A 204 -4.30 33.19 25.64
C ALA A 204 -5.00 33.13 24.26
N ALA A 205 -5.25 31.94 23.74
CA ALA A 205 -5.86 31.74 22.43
C ALA A 205 -6.90 30.61 22.48
N VAL A 206 -7.94 30.74 21.66
CA VAL A 206 -8.98 29.73 21.50
C VAL A 206 -8.70 28.87 20.26
N THR A 207 -8.88 27.56 20.39
CA THR A 207 -8.68 26.59 19.30
C THR A 207 -9.76 25.52 19.29
N PRO A 208 -10.21 25.03 18.13
CA PRO A 208 -11.15 23.90 18.08
C PRO A 208 -10.62 22.67 18.83
N GLN A 209 -11.47 22.05 19.64
CA GLN A 209 -11.08 20.91 20.49
C GLN A 209 -11.96 19.67 20.34
N ARG A 210 -13.15 19.85 19.76
CA ARG A 210 -14.07 18.75 19.49
C ARG A 210 -13.53 17.97 18.30
N ILE A 211 -13.10 16.75 18.56
CA ILE A 211 -12.53 15.83 17.58
C ILE A 211 -13.49 14.68 17.39
N ASN A 212 -13.71 14.32 16.13
CA ASN A 212 -14.48 13.15 15.74
C ASN A 212 -13.82 12.54 14.51
N TYR A 213 -12.86 11.66 14.77
CA TYR A 213 -12.10 10.95 13.74
C TYR A 213 -12.77 9.64 13.42
N VAL A 214 -12.85 9.34 12.13
CA VAL A 214 -13.38 8.09 11.60
C VAL A 214 -12.37 7.48 10.63
N SER A 215 -12.38 6.16 10.56
CA SER A 215 -11.51 5.37 9.69
C SER A 215 -12.17 4.03 9.38
N TYR A 216 -11.49 3.18 8.62
CA TYR A 216 -11.95 1.84 8.27
C TYR A 216 -10.85 0.81 8.51
N ASP A 217 -11.14 -0.19 9.34
CA ASP A 217 -10.26 -1.35 9.54
C ASP A 217 -10.61 -2.40 8.48
N ALA A 218 -9.77 -2.45 7.44
CA ALA A 218 -9.96 -3.39 6.34
C ALA A 218 -9.79 -4.85 6.74
N MET A 219 -9.03 -5.15 7.80
CA MET A 219 -8.81 -6.52 8.25
C MET A 219 -10.00 -7.05 9.05
N LYS A 220 -10.70 -6.16 9.77
CA LYS A 220 -11.93 -6.50 10.52
C LYS A 220 -13.22 -6.18 9.75
N ALA A 221 -13.10 -5.55 8.60
CA ALA A 221 -14.20 -5.03 7.79
C ALA A 221 -15.17 -4.13 8.57
N SER A 222 -14.65 -3.27 9.46
CA SER A 222 -15.47 -2.44 10.34
C SER A 222 -15.05 -0.97 10.36
N PRO A 223 -16.01 -0.03 10.50
CA PRO A 223 -15.69 1.37 10.71
C PRO A 223 -15.10 1.58 12.11
N LEU A 224 -14.17 2.51 12.21
CA LEU A 224 -13.57 2.97 13.45
C LEU A 224 -14.01 4.40 13.75
N SER A 225 -14.13 4.75 15.03
CA SER A 225 -14.42 6.12 15.45
C SER A 225 -13.77 6.46 16.78
N GLU A 226 -13.12 7.61 16.85
CA GLU A 226 -12.51 8.16 18.05
C GLU A 226 -12.97 9.60 18.26
N LYS A 227 -13.38 9.93 19.48
CA LYS A 227 -13.93 11.26 19.82
C LYS A 227 -13.21 11.88 21.00
N SER A 228 -13.05 13.20 20.94
CA SER A 228 -12.66 14.02 22.08
C SER A 228 -13.60 15.21 22.18
N GLN A 229 -14.09 15.52 23.38
CA GLN A 229 -14.97 16.67 23.60
C GLN A 229 -14.19 17.91 24.03
N LYS A 230 -13.07 17.72 24.74
CA LYS A 230 -12.26 18.80 25.32
C LYS A 230 -10.80 18.40 25.31
N ALA A 231 -9.93 19.41 25.22
CA ALA A 231 -8.49 19.20 25.36
C ALA A 231 -8.10 18.95 26.83
N GLU A 232 -6.85 18.53 27.08
CA GLU A 232 -6.35 18.42 28.45
C GLU A 232 -6.12 19.81 29.04
N SER A 233 -6.65 20.07 30.24
CA SER A 233 -6.34 21.30 30.99
C SER A 233 -4.98 21.16 31.65
N GLY A 234 -4.11 22.14 31.45
CA GLY A 234 -2.88 22.27 32.22
C GLY A 234 -3.09 22.99 33.55
N SER A 235 -2.01 23.05 34.32
CA SER A 235 -1.84 23.76 35.58
C SER A 235 -1.85 25.29 35.44
N HIS A 236 -1.58 25.83 34.24
CA HIS A 236 -1.59 27.28 34.02
C HIS A 236 -3.04 27.82 33.99
N PRO A 237 -3.40 28.84 34.80
CA PRO A 237 -4.79 29.31 34.93
C PRO A 237 -5.47 29.70 33.60
N LEU A 238 -4.72 30.31 32.68
CA LEU A 238 -5.25 30.70 31.37
C LEU A 238 -5.54 29.52 30.43
N MET A 239 -4.98 28.32 30.67
CA MET A 239 -5.31 27.15 29.86
C MET A 239 -6.75 26.73 30.08
N GLN A 240 -7.21 26.70 31.33
CA GLN A 240 -8.61 26.35 31.64
C GLN A 240 -9.58 27.38 31.05
N LEU A 241 -9.27 28.67 31.13
CA LEU A 241 -10.07 29.74 30.53
C LEU A 241 -10.14 29.61 28.99
N SER A 242 -8.99 29.40 28.35
CA SER A 242 -8.92 29.18 26.90
C SER A 242 -9.67 27.93 26.48
N MET A 243 -9.59 26.89 27.31
CA MET A 243 -10.28 25.63 27.07
C MET A 243 -11.80 25.82 27.05
N SER A 244 -12.35 26.48 28.07
CA SER A 244 -13.78 26.80 28.17
C SER A 244 -14.25 27.72 27.04
N ALA A 245 -13.53 28.83 26.80
CA ALA A 245 -13.89 29.78 25.74
C ALA A 245 -13.89 29.15 24.34
N SER A 246 -13.00 28.20 24.09
CA SER A 246 -12.98 27.45 22.82
C SER A 246 -14.18 26.51 22.69
N ASP A 247 -14.64 25.88 23.78
CA ASP A 247 -15.80 24.97 23.76
C ASP A 247 -17.08 25.74 23.39
N ASP A 248 -17.21 26.98 23.90
CA ASP A 248 -18.31 27.87 23.59
C ASP A 248 -18.25 28.35 22.12
N LEU A 249 -17.07 28.83 21.68
CA LEU A 249 -16.89 29.40 20.35
C LEU A 249 -16.99 28.36 19.22
N TYR A 250 -16.47 27.14 19.43
CA TYR A 250 -16.42 26.08 18.43
C TYR A 250 -17.46 24.96 18.68
N SER A 251 -18.59 25.33 19.29
CA SER A 251 -19.66 24.40 19.69
C SER A 251 -20.33 23.68 18.51
N ALA A 252 -20.36 24.27 17.30
CA ALA A 252 -21.01 23.72 16.11
C ALA A 252 -20.33 22.47 15.49
N ASN A 253 -19.10 22.13 15.90
CA ASN A 253 -18.32 21.05 15.27
C ASN A 253 -18.55 19.64 15.87
N SER A 254 -19.46 19.46 16.83
CA SER A 254 -19.63 18.17 17.54
C SER A 254 -20.13 17.01 16.67
N SER A 255 -20.80 17.29 15.55
CA SER A 255 -21.38 16.26 14.66
C SER A 255 -20.55 15.98 13.40
N LYS A 256 -19.58 16.84 13.05
CA LYS A 256 -18.78 16.66 11.84
C LYS A 256 -17.74 15.57 12.04
N GLN A 257 -17.49 14.77 11.01
CA GLN A 257 -16.51 13.69 11.03
C GLN A 257 -15.32 14.06 10.15
N THR A 258 -14.11 13.70 10.57
CA THR A 258 -12.90 13.79 9.74
C THR A 258 -12.37 12.38 9.48
N PHE A 259 -12.23 12.03 8.21
CA PHE A 259 -11.72 10.72 7.81
C PHE A 259 -10.19 10.68 7.83
N ILE A 260 -9.60 9.64 8.44
CA ILE A 260 -8.15 9.46 8.58
C ILE A 260 -7.71 8.16 7.92
N HIS A 261 -6.88 8.25 6.88
CA HIS A 261 -6.38 7.06 6.18
C HIS A 261 -5.35 6.26 6.99
N HIS A 262 -4.42 6.92 7.69
CA HIS A 262 -3.32 6.27 8.44
C HIS A 262 -3.69 5.82 9.87
N GLY A 263 -4.98 5.84 10.22
CA GLY A 263 -5.52 5.38 11.50
C GLY A 263 -6.40 4.16 11.28
N TYR A 264 -5.93 3.20 10.48
CA TYR A 264 -6.71 2.06 10.00
C TYR A 264 -6.80 0.92 11.03
N THR A 265 -6.23 1.09 12.22
CA THR A 265 -6.49 0.28 13.41
C THR A 265 -7.02 1.16 14.56
N SER A 266 -7.77 0.55 15.49
CA SER A 266 -8.30 1.27 16.67
C SER A 266 -7.18 1.94 17.49
N ASP A 267 -6.03 1.28 17.62
CA ASP A 267 -4.90 1.78 18.40
C ASP A 267 -4.26 3.01 17.75
N GLU A 268 -4.09 3.01 16.43
CA GLU A 268 -3.52 4.14 15.69
C GLU A 268 -4.47 5.33 15.67
N LEU A 269 -5.77 5.11 15.46
CA LEU A 269 -6.76 6.17 15.47
C LEU A 269 -6.82 6.86 16.84
N LYS A 270 -6.71 6.08 17.92
CA LYS A 270 -6.64 6.59 19.29
C LYS A 270 -5.39 7.46 19.49
N GLN A 271 -4.24 7.07 18.97
CA GLN A 271 -2.99 7.85 19.04
C GLN A 271 -3.10 9.18 18.29
N VAL A 272 -3.68 9.18 17.09
CA VAL A 272 -3.93 10.41 16.31
C VAL A 272 -4.79 11.38 17.11
N LYS A 273 -5.88 10.89 17.73
CA LYS A 273 -6.76 11.69 18.58
C LYS A 273 -6.06 12.20 19.85
N GLU A 274 -5.25 11.37 20.50
CA GLU A 274 -4.50 11.76 21.71
C GLU A 274 -3.44 12.82 21.41
N LEU A 275 -2.69 12.68 20.31
CA LEU A 275 -1.72 13.70 19.91
C LEU A 275 -2.43 15.01 19.55
N GLN A 276 -3.49 14.96 18.75
CA GLN A 276 -4.26 16.16 18.41
C GLN A 276 -4.79 16.88 19.67
N THR A 277 -5.27 16.13 20.64
CA THR A 277 -5.73 16.68 21.93
C THR A 277 -4.61 17.46 22.64
N LYS A 278 -3.40 16.91 22.67
CA LYS A 278 -2.23 17.58 23.25
C LYS A 278 -1.76 18.80 22.45
N VAL A 279 -1.85 18.74 21.12
CA VAL A 279 -1.56 19.88 20.22
C VAL A 279 -2.50 21.04 20.50
N THR A 280 -3.79 20.76 20.64
CA THR A 280 -4.81 21.76 21.01
C THR A 280 -4.46 22.41 22.36
N SER A 281 -4.08 21.62 23.38
CA SER A 281 -3.63 22.17 24.67
C SER A 281 -2.37 23.04 24.55
N ALA A 282 -1.41 22.65 23.70
CA ALA A 282 -0.18 23.40 23.46
C ALA A 282 -0.42 24.79 22.82
N ALA A 283 -1.55 24.98 22.14
CA ALA A 283 -1.89 26.20 21.45
C ALA A 283 -2.57 27.26 22.34
N PHE A 284 -3.09 26.88 23.51
CA PHE A 284 -3.87 27.79 24.36
C PHE A 284 -3.09 28.95 24.93
N VAL A 285 -1.85 28.70 25.38
CA VAL A 285 -1.07 29.70 26.10
C VAL A 285 0.33 29.78 25.52
N LYS A 286 0.73 31.00 25.15
CA LYS A 286 2.12 31.32 24.79
C LYS A 286 2.62 32.46 25.66
N VAL A 287 3.85 32.34 26.12
CA VAL A 287 4.53 33.37 26.90
C VAL A 287 5.76 33.81 26.12
N SER A 288 6.01 35.11 26.07
CA SER A 288 7.18 35.70 25.41
C SER A 288 7.79 36.80 26.27
N GLY A 289 9.07 37.07 26.08
CA GLY A 289 9.76 38.12 26.82
C GLY A 289 11.20 38.32 26.37
N ILE A 290 11.88 39.26 27.01
CA ILE A 290 13.30 39.54 26.81
C ILE A 290 14.06 39.08 28.03
N SER A 291 14.86 38.03 27.87
CA SER A 291 15.78 37.51 28.88
C SER A 291 17.14 38.18 28.76
N GLN A 292 17.71 38.56 29.90
CA GLN A 292 19.09 38.99 30.02
C GLN A 292 20.05 37.79 30.13
N VAL A 293 19.54 36.59 30.35
CA VAL A 293 20.34 35.35 30.45
C VAL A 293 20.05 34.46 29.22
N PRO A 294 21.05 33.73 28.68
CA PRO A 294 20.81 32.76 27.61
C PRO A 294 19.78 31.69 27.97
N VAL A 295 18.82 31.51 27.06
CA VAL A 295 17.84 30.41 27.04
C VAL A 295 17.92 29.75 25.66
N MET A 296 17.38 28.53 25.51
CA MET A 296 17.49 27.75 24.27
C MET A 296 16.15 27.09 23.92
N PRO A 297 15.92 26.62 22.68
CA PRO A 297 14.76 25.79 22.37
C PRO A 297 14.78 24.49 23.20
N ALA A 298 13.58 24.01 23.53
CA ALA A 298 13.34 22.87 24.42
C ALA A 298 13.97 23.01 25.83
N GLN A 299 14.31 24.22 26.26
CA GLN A 299 14.82 24.50 27.60
C GLN A 299 13.67 24.77 28.56
N ARG A 300 13.69 24.13 29.73
CA ARG A 300 12.77 24.50 30.82
C ARG A 300 13.24 25.80 31.48
N ILE A 301 12.30 26.73 31.63
CA ILE A 301 12.50 27.98 32.36
C ILE A 301 11.47 28.07 33.48
N SER A 302 11.84 28.69 34.60
CA SER A 302 10.86 29.15 35.59
C SER A 302 10.90 30.65 35.71
N ILE A 303 9.72 31.27 35.70
CA ILE A 303 9.56 32.70 35.87
C ILE A 303 9.08 32.92 37.31
N ALA A 304 9.92 33.56 38.11
CA ALA A 304 9.59 34.00 39.46
C ALA A 304 8.93 35.38 39.41
N SER A 305 7.73 35.49 39.97
CA SER A 305 7.06 36.75 40.29
C SER A 305 6.84 36.88 41.81
N ASP A 306 6.40 38.05 42.26
CA ASP A 306 6.24 38.39 43.68
C ASP A 306 5.31 37.44 44.47
N SER A 307 4.52 36.59 43.80
CA SER A 307 3.52 35.71 44.43
C SER A 307 3.38 34.31 43.81
N SER A 308 4.15 33.95 42.77
CA SER A 308 4.06 32.60 42.16
C SER A 308 5.30 32.25 41.33
N GLN A 309 5.54 30.94 41.15
CA GLN A 309 6.53 30.42 40.21
C GLN A 309 5.81 29.59 39.14
N SER A 310 5.93 29.99 37.88
CA SER A 310 5.37 29.25 36.74
C SER A 310 6.48 28.72 35.86
N ALA A 311 6.36 27.46 35.42
CA ALA A 311 7.34 26.81 34.56
C ALA A 311 6.87 26.77 33.11
N TYR A 312 7.78 27.07 32.19
CA TYR A 312 7.55 27.07 30.75
C TYR A 312 8.66 26.31 30.02
N THR A 313 8.35 25.82 28.82
CA THR A 313 9.33 25.23 27.90
C THR A 313 9.49 26.19 26.72
N VAL A 314 10.73 26.67 26.51
CA VAL A 314 11.06 27.58 25.41
C VAL A 314 10.93 26.84 24.08
N ILE A 315 10.24 27.44 23.11
CA ILE A 315 10.00 26.88 21.77
C ILE A 315 10.77 27.63 20.68
N SER A 316 11.10 28.90 20.93
CA SER A 316 11.99 29.68 20.08
C SER A 316 12.69 30.77 20.88
N CYS A 317 13.88 31.14 20.43
CA CYS A 317 14.63 32.24 20.98
C CYS A 317 15.52 32.90 19.92
N THR A 318 15.71 34.21 20.06
CA THR A 318 16.61 35.01 19.24
C THR A 318 17.56 35.76 20.15
N HIS A 319 18.84 35.43 20.04
CA HIS A 319 19.91 36.08 20.78
C HIS A 319 20.42 37.28 20.00
N PHE A 320 20.66 38.38 20.70
CA PHE A 320 21.21 39.61 20.15
C PHE A 320 22.42 40.05 20.96
N ALA A 321 23.51 40.38 20.26
CA ALA A 321 24.67 41.00 20.89
C ALA A 321 25.33 42.08 20.03
N SER A 322 25.63 43.24 20.62
CA SER A 322 26.38 44.34 19.98
C SER A 322 27.64 44.66 20.80
N GLY A 323 28.72 43.92 20.54
CA GLY A 323 30.00 44.06 21.25
C GLY A 323 29.99 43.52 22.69
N PRO A 324 31.06 43.77 23.48
CA PRO A 324 31.17 43.29 24.86
C PRO A 324 30.14 43.99 25.77
N GLY A 325 29.26 43.22 26.42
CA GLY A 325 28.34 43.72 27.46
C GLY A 325 26.89 43.98 27.05
N ASN A 326 26.57 44.13 25.75
CA ASN A 326 25.19 44.36 25.28
C ASN A 326 24.57 43.06 24.76
N TYR A 327 24.08 42.20 25.66
CA TYR A 327 23.42 40.94 25.31
C TYR A 327 21.96 40.92 25.78
N HIS A 328 21.06 40.44 24.92
CA HIS A 328 19.71 40.04 25.33
C HIS A 328 19.17 38.93 24.44
N CYS A 329 18.12 38.24 24.89
CA CYS A 329 17.49 37.14 24.18
C CYS A 329 15.97 37.30 24.21
N SER A 330 15.35 37.47 23.04
CA SER A 330 13.89 37.37 22.94
C SER A 330 13.48 35.91 22.86
N PHE A 331 12.47 35.47 23.60
CA PHE A 331 12.01 34.08 23.54
C PHE A 331 10.49 33.96 23.47
N THR A 332 10.02 32.82 22.97
CA THR A 332 8.65 32.34 23.12
C THR A 332 8.66 30.96 23.79
N ALA A 333 7.73 30.72 24.69
CA ALA A 333 7.60 29.50 25.47
C ALA A 333 6.13 29.10 25.63
N ILE A 334 5.90 27.83 25.94
CA ILE A 334 4.59 27.26 26.28
C ILE A 334 4.62 26.70 27.71
N PRO A 335 3.47 26.53 28.39
CA PRO A 335 3.42 25.92 29.72
C PRO A 335 4.14 24.57 29.77
N ALA A 336 4.94 24.32 30.81
CA ALA A 336 5.86 23.17 30.85
C ALA A 336 5.21 21.82 31.19
N ASP A 337 3.91 21.81 31.45
CA ASP A 337 3.07 20.63 31.58
C ASP A 337 2.56 20.10 30.24
N VAL A 338 2.55 20.95 29.19
CA VAL A 338 2.33 20.52 27.81
C VAL A 338 3.47 19.59 27.39
N LYS A 339 3.11 18.37 26.97
CA LYS A 339 4.07 17.27 26.71
C LYS A 339 4.58 17.21 25.27
N VAL A 340 3.98 17.96 24.35
CA VAL A 340 4.30 17.89 22.92
C VAL A 340 4.74 19.26 22.40
N PRO A 341 5.64 19.33 21.40
CA PRO A 341 6.03 20.58 20.78
C PRO A 341 4.87 21.19 19.98
N PRO A 342 4.83 22.52 19.82
CA PRO A 342 3.71 23.22 19.19
C PRO A 342 3.56 22.98 17.68
N TYR A 343 4.61 22.49 17.00
CA TYR A 343 4.52 22.09 15.58
C TYR A 343 3.89 20.70 15.39
N SER A 344 3.60 19.98 16.48
CA SER A 344 3.10 18.61 16.37
C SER A 344 1.80 18.59 15.58
N ASN A 345 1.69 17.64 14.65
CA ASN A 345 0.54 17.53 13.76
C ASN A 345 0.40 16.07 13.31
N PRO A 346 -0.57 15.31 13.85
CA PRO A 346 -0.75 13.90 13.50
C PRO A 346 -1.20 13.70 12.04
N HIS A 347 -1.64 14.75 11.35
CA HIS A 347 -2.14 14.66 9.97
C HIS A 347 -1.06 14.72 8.91
N LEU A 348 0.20 14.98 9.30
CA LEU A 348 1.31 15.02 8.36
C LEU A 348 1.62 13.62 7.84
N VAL A 349 1.46 13.45 6.54
CA VAL A 349 1.71 12.20 5.82
C VAL A 349 2.55 12.49 4.58
N PRO A 350 3.45 11.57 4.18
CA PRO A 350 4.16 11.71 2.92
C PRO A 350 3.16 11.59 1.76
N LYS A 351 3.27 12.47 0.76
CA LYS A 351 2.35 12.47 -0.39
C LYS A 351 3.00 11.86 -1.62
N ALA A 352 2.33 10.90 -2.23
CA ALA A 352 2.78 10.22 -3.44
C ALA A 352 1.67 10.10 -4.47
N ASP A 353 2.04 10.28 -5.74
CA ASP A 353 1.20 9.97 -6.90
C ASP A 353 1.29 8.49 -7.26
N ILE A 354 0.40 8.04 -8.14
CA ILE A 354 0.36 6.66 -8.65
C ILE A 354 1.72 6.26 -9.24
N GLN A 355 2.18 5.06 -8.91
CA GLN A 355 3.49 4.54 -9.33
C GLN A 355 3.40 3.11 -9.84
N SER A 356 4.41 2.67 -10.59
CA SER A 356 4.60 1.25 -10.88
C SER A 356 5.50 0.60 -9.82
N ALA A 357 5.26 -0.68 -9.54
CA ALA A 357 6.06 -1.50 -8.64
C ALA A 357 6.13 -2.95 -9.14
N LEU A 358 7.11 -3.71 -8.67
CA LEU A 358 7.27 -5.13 -8.98
C LEU A 358 6.72 -5.99 -7.86
N VAL A 359 5.92 -6.99 -8.19
CA VAL A 359 5.44 -7.99 -7.22
C VAL A 359 6.62 -8.86 -6.78
N LYS A 360 6.79 -9.00 -5.46
CA LYS A 360 7.86 -9.80 -4.84
C LYS A 360 7.34 -10.96 -4.02
N ASP A 361 6.11 -10.84 -3.52
CA ASP A 361 5.43 -11.91 -2.81
C ASP A 361 3.93 -11.83 -3.08
N ASN A 362 3.30 -12.97 -3.30
CA ASN A 362 1.85 -13.09 -3.50
C ASN A 362 1.22 -14.21 -2.64
N ASN A 363 1.99 -14.78 -1.71
CA ASN A 363 1.52 -15.80 -0.79
C ASN A 363 0.93 -15.17 0.49
N ASP A 364 -0.21 -14.49 0.35
CA ASP A 364 -0.86 -13.76 1.44
C ASP A 364 -1.26 -14.70 2.60
N PRO A 365 -0.67 -14.55 3.81
CA PRO A 365 -0.96 -15.41 4.95
C PRO A 365 -2.43 -15.30 5.42
N GLU A 366 -3.08 -14.15 5.18
CA GLU A 366 -4.46 -13.90 5.58
C GLU A 366 -5.47 -14.24 4.46
N LYS A 367 -4.98 -14.73 3.31
CA LYS A 367 -5.81 -15.17 2.17
C LYS A 367 -6.79 -14.10 1.65
N LEU A 368 -6.41 -12.82 1.72
CA LEU A 368 -7.17 -11.70 1.18
C LEU A 368 -6.82 -11.39 -0.28
N GLY A 369 -5.88 -12.14 -0.88
CA GLY A 369 -5.39 -11.90 -2.24
C GLY A 369 -4.45 -10.68 -2.32
N ARG A 370 -3.77 -10.35 -1.23
CA ARG A 370 -2.80 -9.25 -1.19
C ARG A 370 -1.47 -9.65 -1.81
N VAL A 371 -0.69 -8.65 -2.20
CA VAL A 371 0.71 -8.83 -2.66
C VAL A 371 1.66 -7.93 -1.90
N ARG A 372 2.93 -8.31 -1.79
CA ARG A 372 4.01 -7.39 -1.43
C ARG A 372 4.74 -6.98 -2.70
N VAL A 373 5.05 -5.69 -2.79
CA VAL A 373 5.72 -5.12 -3.94
C VAL A 373 7.03 -4.45 -3.53
N GLN A 374 7.87 -4.22 -4.53
CA GLN A 374 9.03 -3.36 -4.46
C GLN A 374 8.86 -2.22 -5.46
N PHE A 375 8.82 -0.99 -4.98
CA PHE A 375 8.86 0.21 -5.80
C PHE A 375 10.24 0.36 -6.46
N PHE A 376 10.30 1.04 -7.60
CA PHE A 376 11.56 1.16 -8.36
C PHE A 376 12.62 2.04 -7.70
N TRP A 377 12.25 2.88 -6.73
CA TRP A 377 13.17 3.66 -5.91
C TRP A 377 13.63 2.92 -4.64
N GLN A 378 13.01 1.78 -4.28
CA GLN A 378 13.43 0.97 -3.13
C GLN A 378 14.70 0.16 -3.45
N THR A 379 15.52 -0.05 -2.43
CA THR A 379 16.69 -0.94 -2.53
C THR A 379 16.26 -2.42 -2.54
N GLN A 380 17.11 -3.32 -3.06
CA GLN A 380 16.72 -4.70 -3.43
C GLN A 380 16.06 -5.55 -2.32
N ASN A 381 16.25 -5.22 -1.04
CA ASN A 381 15.69 -5.96 0.10
C ASN A 381 14.49 -5.29 0.76
N GLU A 382 14.17 -4.04 0.40
CA GLU A 382 13.02 -3.32 0.93
C GLU A 382 11.74 -3.74 0.20
N LEU A 383 10.68 -3.97 0.97
CA LEU A 383 9.38 -4.42 0.49
C LEU A 383 8.27 -3.63 1.18
N SER A 384 7.19 -3.40 0.44
CA SER A 384 5.96 -2.86 0.99
C SER A 384 5.36 -3.79 2.08
N PRO A 385 4.37 -3.30 2.85
CA PRO A 385 3.40 -4.15 3.53
C PRO A 385 2.62 -5.03 2.54
N TRP A 386 1.75 -5.90 3.06
CA TRP A 386 0.75 -6.59 2.24
C TRP A 386 -0.29 -5.60 1.69
N LEU A 387 -0.33 -5.44 0.38
CA LEU A 387 -1.17 -4.48 -0.32
C LEU A 387 -2.44 -5.13 -0.82
N ARG A 388 -3.59 -4.53 -0.50
CA ARG A 388 -4.88 -4.91 -1.10
C ARG A 388 -4.87 -4.59 -2.59
N GLN A 389 -5.56 -5.40 -3.37
CA GLN A 389 -5.75 -5.21 -4.79
C GLN A 389 -7.20 -4.79 -5.09
N ALA A 390 -7.37 -3.80 -5.96
CA ALA A 390 -8.63 -3.49 -6.57
C ALA A 390 -8.98 -4.57 -7.61
N SER A 391 -10.01 -5.35 -7.33
CA SER A 391 -10.58 -6.33 -8.26
C SER A 391 -11.83 -5.76 -8.96
N PRO A 392 -12.13 -6.16 -10.21
CA PRO A 392 -13.34 -5.72 -10.90
C PRO A 392 -14.65 -5.96 -10.12
N ALA A 393 -14.70 -7.06 -9.36
CA ALA A 393 -15.72 -7.34 -8.35
C ALA A 393 -15.11 -8.21 -7.24
N ALA A 394 -15.51 -7.99 -5.99
CA ALA A 394 -15.10 -8.78 -4.83
C ALA A 394 -16.24 -8.83 -3.80
N GLY A 395 -16.47 -10.01 -3.21
CA GLY A 395 -17.47 -10.26 -2.18
C GLY A 395 -17.12 -11.49 -1.34
N GLY A 396 -17.96 -11.82 -0.35
CA GLY A 396 -17.77 -12.98 0.52
C GLY A 396 -17.86 -14.31 -0.23
N GLY A 397 -16.76 -14.74 -0.86
CA GLY A 397 -16.67 -15.95 -1.68
C GLY A 397 -17.01 -15.76 -3.17
N THR A 398 -17.18 -14.52 -3.65
CA THR A 398 -17.56 -14.22 -5.03
C THR A 398 -16.67 -13.12 -5.63
N GLY A 399 -16.59 -13.08 -6.97
CA GLY A 399 -15.88 -12.03 -7.72
C GLY A 399 -14.67 -12.53 -8.51
N PHE A 400 -13.78 -11.60 -8.84
CA PHE A 400 -12.57 -11.86 -9.64
C PHE A 400 -11.37 -12.08 -8.71
N HIS A 401 -10.82 -13.30 -8.75
CA HIS A 401 -9.62 -13.67 -8.02
C HIS A 401 -8.45 -13.94 -8.98
N PHE A 402 -7.79 -12.86 -9.40
CA PHE A 402 -6.59 -12.89 -10.23
C PHE A 402 -5.50 -12.08 -9.53
N VAL A 403 -4.71 -12.77 -8.71
CA VAL A 403 -3.57 -12.17 -7.99
C VAL A 403 -2.37 -12.14 -8.95
N PRO A 404 -1.72 -10.97 -9.13
CA PRO A 404 -0.50 -10.85 -9.93
C PRO A 404 0.60 -11.82 -9.50
N GLU A 405 1.38 -12.29 -10.46
CA GLU A 405 2.47 -13.23 -10.23
C GLU A 405 3.75 -12.50 -9.77
N VAL A 406 4.61 -13.20 -9.02
CA VAL A 406 5.92 -12.66 -8.62
C VAL A 406 6.74 -12.32 -9.87
N GLY A 407 7.29 -11.10 -9.89
CA GLY A 407 8.02 -10.54 -11.03
C GLY A 407 7.18 -9.71 -12.00
N GLU A 408 5.86 -9.69 -11.86
CA GLU A 408 4.99 -8.85 -12.69
C GLU A 408 4.97 -7.40 -12.20
N GLU A 409 4.72 -6.48 -13.16
CA GLU A 409 4.58 -5.06 -12.89
C GLU A 409 3.12 -4.72 -12.57
N VAL A 410 2.94 -4.04 -11.44
CA VAL A 410 1.64 -3.55 -10.97
C VAL A 410 1.63 -2.04 -10.84
N VAL A 411 0.44 -1.47 -10.95
CA VAL A 411 0.16 -0.06 -10.68
C VAL A 411 -0.30 0.07 -9.24
N VAL A 412 0.35 0.93 -8.48
CA VAL A 412 0.09 1.17 -7.07
C VAL A 412 -0.47 2.58 -6.89
N GLY A 413 -1.67 2.66 -6.32
CA GLY A 413 -2.27 3.90 -5.83
C GLY A 413 -2.03 4.07 -4.33
N PHE A 414 -2.39 5.23 -3.80
CA PHE A 414 -2.15 5.60 -2.40
C PHE A 414 -3.44 6.21 -1.81
N GLU A 415 -3.98 5.62 -0.75
CA GLU A 415 -5.24 6.11 -0.16
C GLU A 415 -5.05 7.55 0.38
N GLY A 416 -5.85 8.49 -0.13
CA GLY A 416 -5.69 9.92 0.17
C GLY A 416 -4.35 10.51 -0.28
N GLY A 417 -3.65 9.86 -1.22
CA GLY A 417 -2.31 10.20 -1.66
C GLY A 417 -1.22 9.92 -0.60
N ASN A 418 -1.51 9.20 0.49
CA ASN A 418 -0.51 8.89 1.51
C ASN A 418 0.42 7.77 1.05
N ALA A 419 1.73 8.05 0.91
CA ALA A 419 2.73 7.07 0.48
C ALA A 419 2.82 5.83 1.40
N GLU A 420 2.34 5.94 2.64
CA GLU A 420 2.28 4.85 3.61
C GLU A 420 0.99 4.01 3.53
N MET A 421 0.03 4.40 2.69
CA MET A 421 -1.22 3.66 2.43
C MET A 421 -1.31 3.15 0.98
N PRO A 422 -0.33 2.38 0.48
CA PRO A 422 -0.36 1.86 -0.88
C PRO A 422 -1.40 0.75 -1.06
N PHE A 423 -1.98 0.67 -2.26
CA PHE A 423 -2.84 -0.43 -2.73
C PHE A 423 -2.65 -0.66 -4.23
N VAL A 424 -2.84 -1.89 -4.69
CA VAL A 424 -2.69 -2.24 -6.11
C VAL A 424 -3.98 -1.88 -6.87
N LEU A 425 -3.85 -1.10 -7.94
CA LEU A 425 -4.94 -0.75 -8.86
C LEU A 425 -5.14 -1.81 -9.95
N GLY A 426 -4.07 -2.48 -10.37
CA GLY A 426 -4.07 -3.48 -11.42
C GLY A 426 -2.67 -3.76 -11.95
N SER A 427 -2.58 -4.54 -13.03
CA SER A 427 -1.30 -4.92 -13.66
C SER A 427 -1.11 -4.26 -15.02
N LYS A 428 0.15 -4.12 -15.45
CA LYS A 428 0.51 -3.62 -16.79
C LYS A 428 1.40 -4.61 -17.53
N PHE A 429 1.16 -4.74 -18.83
CA PHE A 429 2.15 -5.34 -19.74
C PHE A 429 3.33 -4.37 -19.92
N ASN A 430 4.52 -4.91 -20.16
CA ASN A 430 5.72 -4.12 -20.38
C ASN A 430 6.62 -4.74 -21.47
N GLY A 431 7.79 -4.15 -21.70
CA GLY A 431 8.70 -4.56 -22.77
C GLY A 431 9.16 -6.03 -22.70
N LYS A 432 9.12 -6.64 -21.51
CA LYS A 432 9.48 -8.05 -21.28
C LYS A 432 8.25 -8.95 -21.22
N SER A 433 7.19 -8.51 -20.54
CA SER A 433 5.94 -9.25 -20.36
C SER A 433 4.86 -8.68 -21.27
N LYS A 434 4.80 -9.15 -22.53
CA LYS A 434 3.80 -8.72 -23.52
C LYS A 434 2.56 -9.61 -23.47
N SER A 435 1.40 -9.04 -23.78
CA SER A 435 0.13 -9.77 -23.92
C SER A 435 0.19 -10.89 -24.98
N GLY A 436 0.79 -10.58 -26.14
CA GLY A 436 0.81 -11.49 -27.29
C GLY A 436 -0.46 -11.49 -28.15
N TYR A 437 -1.54 -10.82 -27.71
CA TYR A 437 -2.83 -10.79 -28.41
C TYR A 437 -3.13 -9.44 -29.10
N GLY A 438 -2.18 -8.51 -29.13
CA GLY A 438 -2.39 -7.25 -29.85
C GLY A 438 -2.33 -7.46 -31.36
N ASP A 439 -3.38 -7.01 -32.07
CA ASP A 439 -3.43 -6.92 -33.53
C ASP A 439 -3.88 -5.52 -33.97
N ALA A 440 -3.78 -5.22 -35.28
CA ALA A 440 -4.05 -3.88 -35.81
C ALA A 440 -5.51 -3.44 -35.71
N GLN A 441 -6.45 -4.40 -35.67
CA GLN A 441 -7.90 -4.15 -35.58
C GLN A 441 -8.43 -4.36 -34.16
N ASN A 442 -7.57 -4.81 -33.24
CA ASN A 442 -7.91 -5.22 -31.88
C ASN A 442 -9.02 -6.28 -31.90
N ASN A 443 -8.89 -7.32 -32.73
CA ASN A 443 -9.88 -8.39 -32.82
C ASN A 443 -9.76 -9.39 -31.65
N MET A 444 -8.54 -9.68 -31.20
CA MET A 444 -8.30 -10.70 -30.18
C MET A 444 -8.51 -10.19 -28.74
N LYS A 445 -9.38 -10.86 -27.97
CA LYS A 445 -9.51 -10.72 -26.51
C LYS A 445 -9.20 -12.05 -25.84
N ALA A 446 -8.48 -12.03 -24.73
CA ALA A 446 -8.10 -13.28 -24.08
C ALA A 446 -7.95 -13.18 -22.56
N ILE A 447 -8.26 -14.30 -21.90
CA ILE A 447 -7.87 -14.59 -20.52
C ILE A 447 -6.95 -15.81 -20.58
N LYS A 448 -5.67 -15.61 -20.25
CA LYS A 448 -4.66 -16.68 -20.22
C LYS A 448 -4.06 -16.79 -18.83
N THR A 449 -4.05 -17.99 -18.26
CA THR A 449 -3.39 -18.26 -16.96
C THR A 449 -1.97 -18.78 -17.15
N ARG A 450 -1.15 -18.71 -16.10
CA ARG A 450 0.25 -19.18 -16.09
C ARG A 450 0.41 -20.63 -16.57
N SER A 451 -0.54 -21.51 -16.26
CA SER A 451 -0.49 -22.93 -16.67
C SER A 451 -0.84 -23.16 -18.13
N GLY A 452 -1.27 -22.13 -18.87
CA GLY A 452 -1.65 -22.23 -20.28
C GLY A 452 -3.14 -22.47 -20.54
N ASN A 453 -4.01 -22.35 -19.52
CA ASN A 453 -5.45 -22.36 -19.78
C ASN A 453 -5.86 -21.03 -20.44
N LEU A 454 -6.74 -21.11 -21.44
CA LEU A 454 -7.07 -20.00 -22.31
C LEU A 454 -8.57 -19.92 -22.56
N ILE A 455 -9.12 -18.70 -22.43
CA ILE A 455 -10.39 -18.31 -23.05
C ILE A 455 -10.04 -17.20 -24.04
N GLN A 456 -10.40 -17.39 -25.30
CA GLN A 456 -10.08 -16.49 -26.39
C GLN A 456 -11.35 -16.14 -27.17
N LEU A 457 -11.51 -14.85 -27.48
CA LEU A 457 -12.56 -14.30 -28.33
C LEU A 457 -11.90 -13.61 -29.52
N ASP A 458 -12.40 -13.88 -30.72
CA ASP A 458 -11.94 -13.26 -31.97
C ASP A 458 -13.09 -12.51 -32.63
N ASP A 459 -13.04 -11.18 -32.61
CA ASP A 459 -14.10 -10.33 -33.18
C ASP A 459 -14.12 -10.34 -34.72
N ASN A 460 -13.07 -10.82 -35.41
CA ASN A 460 -13.07 -10.94 -36.86
C ASN A 460 -13.86 -12.16 -37.35
N SER A 461 -13.68 -13.31 -36.69
CA SER A 461 -14.45 -14.52 -37.02
C SER A 461 -15.74 -14.64 -36.20
N GLY A 462 -15.90 -13.86 -35.12
CA GLY A 462 -16.97 -14.03 -34.13
C GLY A 462 -16.82 -15.29 -33.27
N SER A 463 -15.61 -15.86 -33.17
CA SER A 463 -15.39 -17.14 -32.49
C SER A 463 -15.10 -17.00 -31.00
N VAL A 464 -15.44 -18.04 -30.24
CA VAL A 464 -15.09 -18.21 -28.83
C VAL A 464 -14.44 -19.57 -28.66
N THR A 465 -13.22 -19.57 -28.13
CA THR A 465 -12.41 -20.77 -27.90
C THR A 465 -12.02 -20.90 -26.44
N VAL A 466 -12.28 -22.07 -25.85
CA VAL A 466 -11.78 -22.45 -24.53
C VAL A 466 -10.77 -23.58 -24.71
N THR A 467 -9.58 -23.44 -24.15
CA THR A 467 -8.48 -24.40 -24.29
C THR A 467 -7.85 -24.70 -22.94
N ASP A 468 -7.69 -26.00 -22.62
CA ASP A 468 -6.92 -26.43 -21.46
C ASP A 468 -5.41 -26.46 -21.76
N LYS A 469 -4.58 -26.59 -20.72
CA LYS A 469 -3.13 -26.69 -20.88
C LYS A 469 -2.63 -27.84 -21.78
N ASN A 470 -3.45 -28.86 -22.03
CA ASN A 470 -3.06 -30.04 -22.82
C ASN A 470 -3.58 -29.97 -24.27
N GLY A 471 -4.28 -28.89 -24.64
CA GLY A 471 -4.80 -28.67 -25.99
C GLY A 471 -6.19 -29.26 -26.26
N SER A 472 -6.94 -29.69 -25.23
CA SER A 472 -8.37 -29.99 -25.39
C SER A 472 -9.15 -28.70 -25.56
N THR A 473 -10.15 -28.68 -26.45
CA THR A 473 -10.84 -27.45 -26.86
C THR A 473 -12.36 -27.57 -26.87
N MET A 474 -13.03 -26.46 -26.57
CA MET A 474 -14.42 -26.20 -26.93
C MET A 474 -14.45 -24.94 -27.78
N ILE A 475 -14.94 -25.06 -29.01
CA ILE A 475 -14.89 -23.99 -30.02
C ILE A 475 -16.31 -23.71 -30.51
N MET A 476 -16.74 -22.45 -30.36
CA MET A 476 -17.85 -21.86 -31.11
C MET A 476 -17.23 -21.03 -32.23
N ASP A 477 -17.44 -21.41 -33.49
CA ASP A 477 -16.65 -20.88 -34.62
C ASP A 477 -17.15 -19.56 -35.22
N GLY A 478 -18.26 -19.02 -34.72
CA GLY A 478 -18.92 -17.82 -35.24
C GLY A 478 -19.80 -18.06 -36.49
N SER A 479 -19.70 -19.23 -37.12
CA SER A 479 -20.58 -19.68 -38.21
C SER A 479 -21.76 -20.53 -37.72
N GLY A 480 -21.90 -20.67 -36.39
CA GLY A 480 -22.97 -21.44 -35.74
C GLY A 480 -22.57 -22.88 -35.39
N ASN A 481 -21.34 -23.31 -35.67
CA ASN A 481 -20.88 -24.64 -35.29
C ASN A 481 -20.27 -24.65 -33.89
N ILE A 482 -20.44 -25.77 -33.19
CA ILE A 482 -19.79 -26.05 -31.91
C ILE A 482 -18.99 -27.35 -32.03
N THR A 483 -17.70 -27.29 -31.71
CA THR A 483 -16.81 -28.45 -31.71
C THR A 483 -16.22 -28.67 -30.33
N VAL A 484 -16.34 -29.90 -29.81
CA VAL A 484 -15.67 -30.35 -28.59
C VAL A 484 -14.62 -31.38 -28.97
N GLN A 485 -13.36 -31.07 -28.71
CA GLN A 485 -12.23 -31.95 -28.99
C GLN A 485 -11.48 -32.24 -27.69
N SER A 486 -11.43 -33.53 -27.32
CA SER A 486 -10.65 -34.03 -26.18
C SER A 486 -9.49 -34.87 -26.69
N GLN A 487 -8.35 -34.77 -26.00
CA GLN A 487 -7.17 -35.58 -26.30
C GLN A 487 -7.28 -37.02 -25.79
N THR A 488 -8.24 -37.33 -24.91
CA THR A 488 -8.35 -38.66 -24.27
C THR A 488 -9.78 -39.17 -24.19
N LEU A 489 -10.62 -38.53 -23.37
CA LEU A 489 -11.96 -39.00 -23.05
C LEU A 489 -12.92 -37.81 -22.96
N VAL A 490 -14.12 -37.98 -23.53
CA VAL A 490 -15.28 -37.15 -23.24
C VAL A 490 -16.28 -38.01 -22.49
N THR A 491 -16.71 -37.57 -21.31
CA THR A 491 -17.73 -38.25 -20.51
C THR A 491 -18.93 -37.32 -20.34
N VAL A 492 -20.12 -37.79 -20.72
CA VAL A 492 -21.38 -37.09 -20.48
C VAL A 492 -22.20 -37.91 -19.48
N LYS A 493 -22.47 -37.34 -18.32
CA LYS A 493 -23.23 -37.97 -17.22
C LYS A 493 -24.22 -36.96 -16.65
N THR A 494 -25.39 -37.45 -16.26
CA THR A 494 -26.46 -36.71 -15.58
C THR A 494 -27.21 -37.68 -14.68
N ASP A 495 -27.88 -37.17 -13.65
CA ASP A 495 -28.59 -37.99 -12.67
C ASP A 495 -29.95 -38.50 -13.21
N ASP A 496 -30.52 -37.81 -14.19
CA ASP A 496 -31.84 -38.16 -14.76
C ASP A 496 -31.73 -38.60 -16.23
N LYS A 497 -31.74 -37.66 -17.18
CA LYS A 497 -31.87 -37.97 -18.60
C LYS A 497 -30.95 -37.14 -19.50
N ILE A 498 -30.37 -37.79 -20.52
CA ILE A 498 -29.73 -37.14 -21.67
C ILE A 498 -30.68 -37.25 -22.86
N VAL A 499 -30.91 -36.15 -23.58
CA VAL A 499 -31.66 -36.12 -24.85
C VAL A 499 -30.73 -35.60 -25.93
N VAL A 500 -30.64 -36.33 -27.04
CA VAL A 500 -29.96 -35.90 -28.26
C VAL A 500 -31.03 -35.86 -29.35
N ASP A 501 -31.42 -34.65 -29.74
CA ASP A 501 -32.48 -34.41 -30.71
C ASP A 501 -31.92 -33.56 -31.85
N ALA A 502 -31.90 -34.15 -33.05
CA ALA A 502 -31.48 -33.48 -34.26
C ALA A 502 -32.50 -33.82 -35.36
N PRO A 503 -33.11 -32.82 -36.03
CA PRO A 503 -34.22 -33.07 -36.95
C PRO A 503 -33.80 -33.85 -38.21
N ASN A 504 -32.51 -33.85 -38.53
CA ASN A 504 -32.00 -34.45 -39.76
C ASN A 504 -31.23 -35.75 -39.49
N LYS A 505 -30.13 -35.70 -38.74
CA LYS A 505 -29.21 -36.84 -38.59
C LYS A 505 -28.46 -36.80 -37.26
N ILE A 506 -28.28 -37.98 -36.68
CA ILE A 506 -27.30 -38.26 -35.64
C ILE A 506 -26.34 -39.32 -36.21
N GLU A 507 -25.03 -39.08 -36.11
CA GLU A 507 -24.01 -39.97 -36.66
C GLU A 507 -22.97 -40.34 -35.60
N PHE A 508 -22.68 -41.64 -35.48
CA PHE A 508 -21.64 -42.18 -34.61
C PHE A 508 -20.52 -42.77 -35.46
N ILE A 509 -19.35 -42.13 -35.43
CA ILE A 509 -18.17 -42.57 -36.20
C ILE A 509 -17.15 -43.15 -35.20
N SER A 510 -17.12 -44.47 -35.08
CA SER A 510 -16.22 -45.17 -34.17
C SER A 510 -15.88 -46.58 -34.66
N LYS A 511 -14.82 -47.16 -34.12
CA LYS A 511 -14.50 -48.58 -34.33
C LYS A 511 -15.53 -49.50 -33.66
N GLU A 512 -16.07 -49.07 -32.52
CA GLU A 512 -17.06 -49.82 -31.75
C GLU A 512 -18.10 -48.88 -31.12
N ILE A 513 -19.36 -49.36 -31.01
CA ILE A 513 -20.45 -48.67 -30.31
C ILE A 513 -21.03 -49.64 -29.28
N HIS A 514 -21.00 -49.26 -28.00
CA HIS A 514 -21.53 -50.06 -26.89
C HIS A 514 -22.80 -49.40 -26.34
N LEU A 515 -23.96 -50.03 -26.54
CA LEU A 515 -25.24 -49.59 -25.97
C LEU A 515 -25.60 -50.47 -24.77
N LYS A 516 -25.45 -49.94 -23.55
CA LYS A 516 -25.66 -50.70 -22.30
C LYS A 516 -26.80 -50.07 -21.49
N GLY A 517 -27.97 -50.71 -21.51
CA GLY A 517 -29.08 -50.39 -20.61
C GLY A 517 -29.22 -51.47 -19.54
N SER A 518 -29.21 -51.11 -18.25
CA SER A 518 -29.38 -52.10 -17.17
C SER A 518 -30.74 -52.80 -17.24
N GLN A 519 -31.78 -52.06 -17.63
CA GLN A 519 -33.13 -52.59 -17.81
C GLN A 519 -33.47 -52.79 -19.29
N LYS A 520 -33.34 -51.74 -20.12
CA LYS A 520 -33.78 -51.76 -21.51
C LYS A 520 -32.86 -50.97 -22.43
N VAL A 521 -32.76 -51.41 -23.68
CA VAL A 521 -32.30 -50.61 -24.82
C VAL A 521 -33.45 -50.53 -25.82
N ILE A 522 -33.86 -49.31 -26.17
CA ILE A 522 -34.98 -49.06 -27.09
C ILE A 522 -34.43 -48.34 -28.32
N ILE A 523 -34.73 -48.87 -29.51
CA ILE A 523 -34.33 -48.28 -30.80
C ILE A 523 -35.60 -47.95 -31.58
N GLY A 524 -35.76 -46.68 -31.96
CA GLY A 524 -36.95 -46.16 -32.64
C GLY A 524 -38.16 -45.97 -31.72
N GLU A 525 -39.29 -45.61 -32.32
CA GLU A 525 -40.59 -45.39 -31.66
C GLU A 525 -41.75 -46.03 -32.44
N GLY A 526 -42.96 -45.97 -31.88
CA GLY A 526 -44.16 -46.52 -32.53
C GLY A 526 -44.08 -48.03 -32.81
N ALA A 527 -44.71 -48.46 -33.91
CA ALA A 527 -44.78 -49.86 -34.32
C ALA A 527 -43.42 -50.43 -34.74
N ALA A 528 -42.52 -49.61 -35.28
CA ALA A 528 -41.18 -50.01 -35.73
C ALA A 528 -40.13 -50.14 -34.60
N LYS A 529 -40.53 -49.96 -33.34
CA LYS A 529 -39.65 -50.02 -32.17
C LYS A 529 -39.04 -51.42 -31.96
N ILE A 530 -37.73 -51.46 -31.72
CA ILE A 530 -37.02 -52.64 -31.22
C ILE A 530 -36.72 -52.43 -29.74
N THR A 531 -37.12 -53.40 -28.89
CA THR A 531 -36.82 -53.40 -27.45
C THR A 531 -35.92 -54.57 -27.11
N VAL A 532 -34.72 -54.30 -26.59
CA VAL A 532 -33.92 -55.26 -25.83
C VAL A 532 -34.29 -55.09 -24.36
N ASP A 533 -35.00 -56.05 -23.80
CA ASP A 533 -35.40 -56.09 -22.40
C ASP A 533 -34.45 -57.01 -21.62
N ASN A 534 -33.45 -56.40 -20.97
CA ASN A 534 -32.42 -57.12 -20.22
C ASN A 534 -32.97 -57.70 -18.91
N SER A 535 -33.96 -57.06 -18.30
CA SER A 535 -34.64 -57.58 -17.11
C SER A 535 -35.42 -58.86 -17.41
N ALA A 536 -36.03 -58.94 -18.60
CA ALA A 536 -36.76 -60.12 -19.06
C ALA A 536 -35.91 -61.09 -19.91
N ASN A 537 -34.63 -60.76 -20.16
CA ASN A 537 -33.75 -61.46 -21.08
C ASN A 537 -34.40 -61.76 -22.45
N LYS A 538 -34.99 -60.72 -23.07
CA LYS A 538 -35.84 -60.84 -24.26
C LYS A 538 -35.58 -59.72 -25.26
N ILE A 539 -35.65 -60.04 -26.56
CA ILE A 539 -35.69 -59.05 -27.64
C ILE A 539 -37.07 -59.11 -28.32
N VAL A 540 -37.69 -57.95 -28.56
CA VAL A 540 -38.99 -57.83 -29.23
C VAL A 540 -38.92 -56.79 -30.35
N SER A 541 -39.46 -57.16 -31.52
CA SER A 541 -39.75 -56.26 -32.63
C SER A 541 -41.20 -56.47 -33.06
N ASN A 542 -41.96 -55.38 -33.18
CA ASN A 542 -43.37 -55.39 -33.62
C ASN A 542 -43.56 -54.71 -34.98
N ALA A 543 -42.46 -54.52 -35.73
CA ALA A 543 -42.52 -53.86 -37.03
C ALA A 543 -43.34 -54.68 -38.03
N ASP A 544 -44.06 -53.98 -38.92
CA ASP A 544 -44.84 -54.61 -40.00
C ASP A 544 -43.97 -55.48 -40.93
N LYS A 545 -42.69 -55.13 -41.06
CA LYS A 545 -41.71 -55.85 -41.87
C LYS A 545 -40.35 -55.88 -41.18
N ILE A 546 -39.79 -57.08 -41.08
CA ILE A 546 -38.38 -57.31 -40.76
C ILE A 546 -37.75 -57.97 -41.99
N HIS A 547 -36.81 -57.29 -42.63
CA HIS A 547 -36.07 -57.82 -43.78
C HIS A 547 -34.63 -58.10 -43.36
N ALA A 548 -34.22 -59.37 -43.43
CA ALA A 548 -32.86 -59.79 -43.11
C ALA A 548 -32.23 -60.45 -44.34
N THR A 549 -31.04 -59.97 -44.71
CA THR A 549 -30.24 -60.49 -45.83
C THR A 549 -28.79 -60.67 -45.40
N ALA A 550 -28.17 -61.78 -45.78
CA ALA A 550 -26.78 -62.11 -45.52
C ALA A 550 -26.19 -62.70 -46.78
N GLN A 551 -24.97 -62.29 -47.11
CA GLN A 551 -24.28 -62.77 -48.30
C GLN A 551 -23.79 -64.21 -48.12
N THR A 552 -23.36 -64.58 -46.90
CA THR A 552 -22.71 -65.86 -46.65
C THR A 552 -23.62 -66.84 -45.91
N LEU A 553 -24.18 -66.42 -44.77
CA LEU A 553 -24.97 -67.31 -43.92
C LEU A 553 -25.93 -66.51 -43.04
N HIS A 554 -27.21 -66.90 -43.07
CA HIS A 554 -28.13 -66.66 -41.96
C HIS A 554 -28.20 -67.92 -41.11
N GLU A 555 -27.84 -67.82 -39.83
CA GLU A 555 -27.92 -68.93 -38.89
C GLU A 555 -28.82 -68.56 -37.71
N LEU A 556 -29.86 -69.35 -37.47
CA LEU A 556 -30.76 -69.22 -36.33
C LEU A 556 -30.72 -70.53 -35.54
N LYS A 557 -30.31 -70.47 -34.27
CA LYS A 557 -30.17 -71.63 -33.38
C LYS A 557 -30.96 -71.41 -32.10
N SER A 558 -31.66 -72.45 -31.62
CA SER A 558 -32.32 -72.47 -30.32
C SER A 558 -32.17 -73.88 -29.72
N ASN A 559 -31.71 -73.97 -28.48
CA ASN A 559 -31.50 -75.26 -27.79
C ASN A 559 -32.81 -75.89 -27.30
N ALA A 560 -33.87 -75.09 -27.15
CA ALA A 560 -35.14 -75.55 -26.60
C ALA A 560 -36.23 -75.58 -27.68
N ASN A 561 -36.64 -74.41 -28.18
CA ASN A 561 -37.77 -74.30 -29.10
C ASN A 561 -37.55 -73.19 -30.14
N MET A 562 -38.02 -73.44 -31.36
CA MET A 562 -38.21 -72.43 -32.40
C MET A 562 -39.66 -72.51 -32.88
N LYS A 563 -40.37 -71.39 -32.92
CA LYS A 563 -41.78 -71.31 -33.35
C LYS A 563 -41.92 -70.28 -34.45
N MET A 564 -42.53 -70.68 -35.57
CA MET A 564 -42.86 -69.79 -36.68
C MET A 564 -44.37 -69.89 -36.93
N LYS A 565 -45.05 -68.76 -37.01
CA LYS A 565 -46.48 -68.68 -37.29
C LYS A 565 -46.71 -67.49 -38.21
N ALA A 566 -47.39 -67.75 -39.32
CA ALA A 566 -47.84 -66.74 -40.27
C ALA A 566 -49.12 -67.25 -40.94
N GLU A 567 -49.92 -66.36 -41.52
CA GLU A 567 -51.01 -66.78 -42.41
C GLU A 567 -50.45 -67.46 -43.66
N HIS A 568 -49.31 -66.96 -44.16
CA HIS A 568 -48.55 -67.55 -45.25
C HIS A 568 -47.08 -67.72 -44.84
N HIS A 569 -46.58 -68.94 -44.90
CA HIS A 569 -45.17 -69.25 -44.67
C HIS A 569 -44.60 -69.96 -45.90
N GLU A 570 -43.63 -69.31 -46.55
CA GLU A 570 -42.91 -69.85 -47.71
C GLU A 570 -41.43 -70.03 -47.35
N THR A 571 -40.87 -71.17 -47.76
CA THR A 571 -39.43 -71.43 -47.67
C THR A 571 -38.96 -71.95 -49.02
N THR A 572 -38.02 -71.22 -49.62
CA THR A 572 -37.47 -71.55 -50.93
C THR A 572 -35.95 -71.67 -50.82
N GLY A 573 -35.41 -72.81 -51.24
CA GLY A 573 -33.97 -73.03 -51.36
C GLY A 573 -33.63 -73.36 -52.81
N ASN A 574 -32.76 -72.58 -53.44
CA ASN A 574 -32.39 -72.77 -54.85
C ASN A 574 -31.72 -74.13 -55.11
N THR A 575 -30.96 -74.64 -54.14
CA THR A 575 -30.23 -75.91 -54.27
C THR A 575 -30.84 -76.99 -53.40
N LYS A 576 -31.10 -76.69 -52.12
CA LYS A 576 -31.59 -77.68 -51.15
C LYS A 576 -32.31 -76.99 -50.00
N VAL A 577 -33.45 -77.56 -49.61
CA VAL A 577 -34.07 -77.34 -48.30
C VAL A 577 -33.93 -78.66 -47.53
N THR A 578 -33.45 -78.61 -46.28
CA THR A 578 -33.26 -79.80 -45.44
C THR A 578 -34.02 -79.63 -44.13
N ILE A 579 -34.84 -80.61 -43.77
CA ILE A 579 -35.56 -80.68 -42.49
C ILE A 579 -35.20 -82.01 -41.85
N ASN A 580 -34.44 -81.96 -40.75
CA ASN A 580 -34.00 -83.15 -40.02
C ASN A 580 -34.56 -83.08 -38.60
N SER A 581 -35.27 -84.12 -38.17
CA SER A 581 -35.81 -84.27 -36.82
C SER A 581 -36.02 -85.74 -36.52
N THR A 582 -36.07 -86.11 -35.24
CA THR A 582 -36.54 -87.44 -34.81
C THR A 582 -38.00 -87.67 -35.17
N GLU A 583 -38.81 -86.61 -35.16
CA GLU A 583 -40.21 -86.64 -35.58
C GLU A 583 -40.53 -85.39 -36.41
N ILE A 584 -41.21 -85.59 -37.55
CA ILE A 584 -41.74 -84.51 -38.38
C ILE A 584 -43.24 -84.71 -38.49
N LYS A 585 -44.02 -83.70 -38.08
CA LYS A 585 -45.48 -83.70 -38.21
C LYS A 585 -45.92 -82.60 -39.16
N VAL A 586 -46.58 -83.00 -40.25
CA VAL A 586 -47.17 -82.09 -41.25
C VAL A 586 -48.67 -82.35 -41.31
N ASN A 587 -49.49 -81.31 -41.16
CA ASN A 587 -50.94 -81.44 -41.18
C ASN A 587 -51.59 -80.28 -41.94
N GLY A 588 -51.96 -80.53 -43.20
CA GLY A 588 -52.80 -79.63 -43.97
C GLY A 588 -54.27 -79.96 -43.75
N GLN A 589 -55.02 -79.04 -43.11
CA GLN A 589 -56.45 -79.23 -42.83
C GLN A 589 -57.30 -79.36 -44.11
N ALA A 590 -56.90 -78.67 -45.18
CA ALA A 590 -57.53 -78.78 -46.50
C ALA A 590 -56.77 -79.76 -47.40
N THR A 591 -55.49 -79.48 -47.66
CA THR A 591 -54.62 -80.31 -48.52
C THR A 591 -53.19 -80.31 -48.02
N THR A 592 -52.49 -81.42 -48.22
CA THR A 592 -51.03 -81.53 -48.07
C THR A 592 -50.47 -82.03 -49.39
N ASP A 593 -49.86 -81.15 -50.18
CA ASP A 593 -49.26 -81.50 -51.48
C ASP A 593 -47.75 -81.67 -51.35
N ILE A 594 -47.24 -82.84 -51.77
CA ILE A 594 -45.80 -83.10 -51.89
C ILE A 594 -45.51 -83.43 -53.36
N LYS A 595 -44.72 -82.57 -54.02
CA LYS A 595 -44.35 -82.71 -55.44
C LYS A 595 -42.84 -82.67 -55.58
N GLY A 596 -42.28 -83.62 -56.34
CA GLY A 596 -40.85 -83.69 -56.62
C GLY A 596 -40.58 -84.68 -57.75
N GLY A 597 -39.43 -84.55 -58.42
CA GLY A 597 -39.02 -85.48 -59.49
C GLY A 597 -38.85 -86.92 -59.01
N MET A 598 -38.51 -87.11 -57.72
CA MET A 598 -38.45 -88.40 -57.03
C MET A 598 -38.83 -88.19 -55.56
N ILE A 599 -39.72 -89.03 -55.04
CA ILE A 599 -40.12 -89.04 -53.63
C ILE A 599 -39.72 -90.40 -53.05
N ASN A 600 -38.76 -90.40 -52.12
CA ASN A 600 -38.30 -91.61 -51.44
C ASN A 600 -38.85 -91.62 -50.02
N LEU A 601 -39.82 -92.49 -49.75
CA LEU A 601 -40.35 -92.76 -48.42
C LEU A 601 -39.79 -94.11 -47.97
N ASN A 602 -38.87 -94.08 -47.00
CA ASN A 602 -38.48 -95.28 -46.27
C ASN A 602 -39.24 -95.26 -44.95
N CYS A 603 -40.31 -96.04 -44.89
CA CYS A 603 -41.20 -96.17 -43.75
C CYS A 603 -40.50 -96.86 -42.57
#